data_AF-A0AAJ1TLW2-F1
#
_entry.id   AF-A0AAJ1TLW2-F1
#
_cell.length_a   1.000
_cell.length_b   1.000
_cell.length_c   1.000
_cell.angle_alpha   90.00
_cell.angle_beta   90.00
_cell.angle_gamma   90.00
#
_symmetry.space_group_name_H-M   'P 1'
#
loop_
_entity.id
_entity.type
_entity.pdbx_description
1 polymer ?
#
loop_
_entity_poly.entity_id
_entity_poly.type
_entity_poly.pdbx_seq_one_letter_code
_entity_poly.pdbx_strand_id
1 'polypeptide(L)'
;MKKILLHQFEVLDNDIYMLGIVSNNIVINNNYTGIQILDSRLNLVRCIELFDDIAIYSLYKHHSNNEIILYCPENECLVHVNLDSGDFRKIELDNQFSEVVFSSIYLWKNEEVMFTDYRGHFYRLCIESGTIRTVDLNSIRTCYTSFYRFWAKVSKYKIISLYENGNADCMLFKDDHQRIGVLDYQTNKESYVKPPNHKAHEIIFRNGLFALIQEVGVILLKDDECMIEIKADPPFSFLRARFIADNGSNRLVTLSSNRSDTENSILSIYDIYV
;
A
#
# COMPACT_ATOMS: atom_id res chain seq x y z
N MET A 1 24.72 -9.44 6.58
CA MET A 1 23.36 -8.96 6.94
C MET A 1 22.65 -9.99 7.80
N LYS A 2 21.73 -9.56 8.65
CA LYS A 2 20.99 -10.44 9.57
C LYS A 2 19.52 -10.06 9.56
N LYS A 3 18.65 -11.08 9.58
CA LYS A 3 17.24 -10.91 9.94
C LYS A 3 17.03 -11.39 11.38
N ILE A 4 16.18 -10.68 12.11
CA ILE A 4 15.75 -11.09 13.46
C ILE A 4 14.23 -11.03 13.48
N LEU A 5 13.56 -12.16 13.77
CA LEU A 5 12.14 -12.16 14.06
C LEU A 5 11.95 -11.50 15.44
N LEU A 6 11.18 -10.41 15.48
CA LEU A 6 10.89 -9.69 16.72
C LEU A 6 9.57 -10.15 17.34
N HIS A 7 8.53 -10.17 16.52
CA HIS A 7 7.17 -10.44 16.92
C HIS A 7 6.49 -11.33 15.89
N GLN A 8 5.64 -12.21 16.37
CA GLN A 8 4.76 -13.04 15.56
C GLN A 8 3.42 -13.13 16.26
N PHE A 9 2.35 -13.04 15.48
CA PHE A 9 0.98 -13.11 15.96
C PHE A 9 0.16 -13.95 14.98
N GLU A 10 -0.40 -15.04 15.47
CA GLU A 10 -1.38 -15.84 14.75
C GLU A 10 -2.75 -15.19 14.94
N VAL A 11 -3.41 -14.89 13.83
CA VAL A 11 -4.76 -14.34 13.77
C VAL A 11 -5.68 -15.47 13.33
N LEU A 12 -6.66 -15.77 14.16
CA LEU A 12 -7.70 -16.76 13.91
C LEU A 12 -9.03 -16.04 13.63
N ASP A 13 -9.92 -16.74 12.93
CA ASP A 13 -11.27 -16.27 12.59
C ASP A 13 -11.25 -14.91 11.83
N ASN A 14 -10.20 -14.66 11.04
CA ASN A 14 -10.08 -13.45 10.23
C ASN A 14 -9.42 -13.72 8.87
N ASP A 15 -10.18 -13.60 7.78
CA ASP A 15 -9.65 -13.65 6.42
C ASP A 15 -8.93 -12.34 6.06
N ILE A 16 -7.63 -12.27 6.34
CA ILE A 16 -6.83 -11.07 6.10
C ILE A 16 -6.34 -11.03 4.65
N TYR A 17 -6.88 -10.10 3.87
CA TYR A 17 -6.45 -9.82 2.49
C TYR A 17 -5.82 -8.43 2.32
N MET A 18 -5.90 -7.57 3.34
CA MET A 18 -5.32 -6.22 3.34
C MET A 18 -4.19 -6.09 4.37
N LEU A 19 -3.08 -5.45 3.98
CA LEU A 19 -2.01 -5.03 4.89
C LEU A 19 -1.51 -3.63 4.49
N GLY A 20 -1.71 -2.65 5.37
CA GLY A 20 -1.28 -1.27 5.23
C GLY A 20 -0.44 -0.80 6.43
N ILE A 21 0.35 0.26 6.23
CA ILE A 21 1.11 0.93 7.31
C ILE A 21 0.78 2.42 7.27
N VAL A 22 0.27 2.95 8.38
CA VAL A 22 -0.14 4.36 8.55
C VAL A 22 0.47 4.90 9.84
N SER A 23 1.38 5.89 9.74
CA SER A 23 2.08 6.49 10.88
C SER A 23 2.63 5.48 11.91
N ASN A 24 3.20 4.37 11.42
CA ASN A 24 3.73 3.22 12.17
C ASN A 24 2.73 2.23 12.76
N ASN A 25 1.43 2.47 12.61
CA ASN A 25 0.43 1.45 12.89
C ASN A 25 0.27 0.50 11.71
N ILE A 26 0.02 -0.76 12.02
CA ILE A 26 -0.33 -1.79 11.05
C ILE A 26 -1.84 -1.81 10.92
N VAL A 27 -2.34 -1.66 9.71
CA VAL A 27 -3.78 -1.67 9.41
C VAL A 27 -4.08 -2.91 8.58
N ILE A 28 -4.99 -3.74 9.08
CA ILE A 28 -5.50 -4.94 8.39
C ILE A 28 -7.02 -4.86 8.31
N ASN A 29 -7.64 -5.62 7.41
CA ASN A 29 -9.09 -5.77 7.41
C ASN A 29 -9.55 -6.62 8.62
N ASN A 30 -10.79 -6.43 9.03
CA ASN A 30 -11.47 -7.21 10.05
C ASN A 30 -12.60 -8.01 9.37
N ASN A 31 -12.25 -9.15 8.78
CA ASN A 31 -13.10 -9.87 7.84
C ASN A 31 -13.69 -8.88 6.81
N TYR A 32 -15.00 -8.94 6.63
CA TYR A 32 -15.78 -8.06 5.77
C TYR A 32 -16.63 -7.07 6.59
N THR A 33 -16.14 -6.62 7.74
CA THR A 33 -16.90 -5.69 8.62
C THR A 33 -16.19 -4.36 8.89
N GLY A 34 -14.87 -4.28 8.64
CA GLY A 34 -14.11 -3.09 8.95
C GLY A 34 -12.61 -3.29 8.95
N ILE A 35 -11.90 -2.62 9.87
CA ILE A 35 -10.44 -2.67 9.97
C ILE A 35 -9.96 -2.85 11.42
N GLN A 36 -8.82 -3.50 11.59
CA GLN A 36 -8.07 -3.55 12.85
C GLN A 36 -6.78 -2.74 12.73
N ILE A 37 -6.44 -2.05 13.82
CA ILE A 37 -5.21 -1.26 13.96
C ILE A 37 -4.35 -1.94 15.01
N LEU A 38 -3.13 -2.32 14.64
CA LEU A 38 -2.14 -2.93 15.53
C LEU A 38 -0.93 -2.01 15.71
N ASP A 39 -0.29 -2.08 16.88
CA ASP A 39 0.97 -1.39 17.15
C ASP A 39 2.16 -2.09 16.49
N SER A 40 3.35 -1.51 16.60
CA SER A 40 4.61 -2.06 16.06
C SER A 40 5.11 -3.34 16.77
N ARG A 41 4.34 -3.86 17.72
CA ARG A 41 4.56 -5.14 18.42
C ARG A 41 3.42 -6.13 18.19
N LEU A 42 2.54 -5.86 17.21
CA LEU A 42 1.35 -6.64 16.86
C LEU A 42 0.26 -6.67 17.94
N ASN A 43 0.27 -5.74 18.90
CA ASN A 43 -0.84 -5.62 19.84
C ASN A 43 -2.02 -4.89 19.19
N LEU A 44 -3.24 -5.40 19.38
CA LEU A 44 -4.45 -4.72 18.95
C LEU A 44 -4.62 -3.39 19.70
N VAL A 45 -4.65 -2.30 18.94
CA VAL A 45 -4.89 -0.95 19.45
C VAL A 45 -6.38 -0.61 19.38
N ARG A 46 -7.02 -0.92 18.24
CA ARG A 46 -8.42 -0.57 17.98
C ARG A 46 -9.01 -1.44 16.87
N CYS A 47 -10.30 -1.73 16.98
CA CYS A 47 -11.14 -2.17 15.85
C CYS A 47 -12.08 -1.04 15.46
N ILE A 48 -12.25 -0.82 14.16
CA ILE A 48 -13.22 0.13 13.61
C ILE A 48 -14.18 -0.68 12.75
N GLU A 49 -15.40 -0.85 13.24
CA GLU A 49 -16.51 -1.44 12.47
C GLU A 49 -17.03 -0.37 11.51
N LEU A 50 -17.10 -0.72 10.22
CA LEU A 50 -17.54 0.16 9.16
C LEU A 50 -18.98 -0.18 8.77
N PHE A 51 -19.15 -1.28 8.02
CA PHE A 51 -20.44 -1.85 7.63
C PHE A 51 -20.21 -3.27 7.12
N ASP A 52 -21.28 -4.05 7.08
CA ASP A 52 -21.24 -5.46 6.67
C ASP A 52 -20.90 -5.64 5.18
N ASP A 53 -20.30 -6.78 4.86
CA ASP A 53 -19.89 -7.21 3.52
C ASP A 53 -18.92 -6.22 2.80
N ILE A 54 -18.10 -5.48 3.55
CA ILE A 54 -17.12 -4.55 2.95
C ILE A 54 -15.93 -5.30 2.33
N ALA A 55 -15.69 -5.08 1.03
CA ALA A 55 -14.54 -5.62 0.30
C ALA A 55 -13.55 -4.50 -0.06
N ILE A 56 -12.41 -4.48 0.64
CA ILE A 56 -11.41 -3.40 0.51
C ILE A 56 -10.35 -3.77 -0.53
N TYR A 57 -10.29 -3.01 -1.63
CA TYR A 57 -9.34 -3.27 -2.72
C TYR A 57 -8.04 -2.47 -2.55
N SER A 58 -8.16 -1.20 -2.18
CA SER A 58 -7.04 -0.28 -2.03
C SER A 58 -7.19 0.58 -0.79
N LEU A 59 -6.05 0.92 -0.19
CA LEU A 59 -5.94 1.87 0.91
C LEU A 59 -5.09 3.05 0.44
N TYR A 60 -5.67 4.24 0.51
CA TYR A 60 -5.00 5.52 0.31
C TYR A 60 -4.80 6.17 1.66
N LYS A 61 -3.62 6.70 1.92
CA LYS A 61 -3.29 7.33 3.21
C LYS A 61 -2.97 8.80 3.03
N HIS A 62 -3.35 9.59 4.03
CA HIS A 62 -2.86 10.95 4.11
C HIS A 62 -1.40 10.96 4.57
N HIS A 63 -0.63 11.93 4.09
CA HIS A 63 0.83 11.98 4.26
C HIS A 63 1.28 12.47 5.65
N SER A 64 0.42 13.15 6.40
CA SER A 64 0.79 13.86 7.64
C SER A 64 -0.15 13.65 8.82
N ASN A 65 -1.20 12.86 8.67
CA ASN A 65 -2.11 12.51 9.77
C ASN A 65 -2.56 11.05 9.66
N ASN A 66 -3.35 10.58 10.62
CA ASN A 66 -3.81 9.20 10.70
C ASN A 66 -5.15 9.00 9.98
N GLU A 67 -5.29 9.56 8.78
CA GLU A 67 -6.49 9.40 7.95
C GLU A 67 -6.22 8.53 6.74
N ILE A 68 -7.21 7.73 6.39
CA ILE A 68 -7.19 6.87 5.21
C ILE A 68 -8.48 6.96 4.41
N ILE A 69 -8.39 6.58 3.14
CA ILE A 69 -9.53 6.28 2.29
C ILE A 69 -9.41 4.83 1.83
N LEU A 70 -10.44 4.05 2.10
CA LEU A 70 -10.61 2.69 1.60
C LEU A 70 -11.43 2.73 0.32
N TYR A 71 -10.93 2.11 -0.74
CA TYR A 71 -11.67 1.96 -1.98
C TYR A 71 -12.29 0.57 -2.06
N CYS A 72 -13.62 0.54 -2.11
CA CYS A 72 -14.44 -0.66 -2.03
C CYS A 72 -15.35 -0.71 -3.26
N PRO A 73 -14.81 -1.10 -4.44
CA PRO A 73 -15.55 -1.07 -5.70
C PRO A 73 -16.78 -1.97 -5.71
N GLU A 74 -16.70 -3.15 -5.08
CA GLU A 74 -17.84 -4.08 -5.01
C GLU A 74 -19.00 -3.53 -4.18
N ASN A 75 -18.69 -2.61 -3.26
CA ASN A 75 -19.67 -1.89 -2.45
C ASN A 75 -20.02 -0.51 -3.04
N GLU A 76 -19.51 -0.21 -4.25
CA GLU A 76 -19.69 1.07 -4.96
C GLU A 76 -19.37 2.29 -4.08
N CYS A 77 -18.31 2.24 -3.26
CA CYS A 77 -18.01 3.34 -2.35
C CYS A 77 -16.52 3.57 -2.06
N LEU A 78 -16.24 4.78 -1.59
CA LEU A 78 -15.04 5.12 -0.84
C LEU A 78 -15.41 5.24 0.65
N VAL A 79 -14.49 4.89 1.55
CA VAL A 79 -14.70 5.06 3.00
C VAL A 79 -13.56 5.90 3.55
N HIS A 80 -13.85 7.14 3.96
CA HIS A 80 -12.91 7.97 4.69
C HIS A 80 -12.91 7.55 6.16
N VAL A 81 -11.74 7.31 6.75
CA VAL A 81 -11.59 6.86 8.14
C VAL A 81 -10.51 7.67 8.84
N ASN A 82 -10.85 8.22 10.01
CA ASN A 82 -9.88 8.76 10.95
C ASN A 82 -9.48 7.66 11.95
N LEU A 83 -8.23 7.22 11.91
CA LEU A 83 -7.77 6.07 12.72
C LEU A 83 -7.61 6.42 14.20
N ASP A 84 -7.46 7.70 14.55
CA ASP A 84 -7.31 8.14 15.93
C ASP A 84 -8.66 8.14 16.66
N SER A 85 -9.67 8.80 16.06
CA SER A 85 -11.02 8.87 16.63
C SER A 85 -11.84 7.59 16.40
N GLY A 86 -11.57 6.91 15.29
CA GLY A 86 -12.39 5.80 14.80
C GLY A 86 -13.59 6.24 13.96
N ASP A 87 -13.76 7.55 13.75
CA ASP A 87 -14.85 8.07 12.92
C ASP A 87 -14.64 7.68 11.47
N PHE A 88 -15.72 7.33 10.79
CA PHE A 88 -15.69 7.06 9.36
C PHE A 88 -16.87 7.72 8.64
N ARG A 89 -16.69 7.88 7.32
CA ARG A 89 -17.74 8.33 6.42
C ARG A 89 -17.70 7.49 5.15
N LYS A 90 -18.83 6.84 4.86
CA LYS A 90 -19.08 6.22 3.56
C LYS A 90 -19.40 7.30 2.52
N ILE A 91 -18.77 7.19 1.37
CA ILE A 91 -18.91 8.10 0.23
C ILE A 91 -19.31 7.22 -0.95
N GLU A 92 -20.59 7.25 -1.29
CA GLU A 92 -21.13 6.47 -2.41
C GLU A 92 -20.51 6.94 -3.73
N LEU A 93 -20.20 5.99 -4.61
CA LEU A 93 -19.75 6.23 -5.97
C LEU A 93 -20.95 6.04 -6.89
N ASP A 94 -21.43 7.14 -7.47
CA ASP A 94 -22.48 7.11 -8.47
C ASP A 94 -22.08 6.19 -9.65
N ASN A 95 -23.07 5.68 -10.40
CA ASN A 95 -22.86 4.77 -11.54
C ASN A 95 -21.74 5.20 -12.51
N GLN A 96 -21.49 6.50 -12.66
CA GLN A 96 -20.41 7.04 -13.49
C GLN A 96 -19.00 6.57 -13.04
N PHE A 97 -18.81 6.25 -11.76
CA PHE A 97 -17.54 5.88 -11.15
C PHE A 97 -17.44 4.40 -10.77
N SER A 98 -18.52 3.63 -10.92
CA SER A 98 -18.60 2.20 -10.57
C SER A 98 -17.51 1.35 -11.26
N GLU A 99 -17.19 1.64 -12.52
CA GLU A 99 -16.16 0.91 -13.29
C GLU A 99 -14.74 1.50 -13.19
N VAL A 100 -14.56 2.58 -12.42
CA VAL A 100 -13.28 3.31 -12.39
C VAL A 100 -12.30 2.59 -11.46
N VAL A 101 -11.29 1.94 -12.02
CA VAL A 101 -10.18 1.38 -11.23
C VAL A 101 -9.15 2.47 -10.94
N PHE A 102 -9.20 3.03 -9.74
CA PHE A 102 -8.20 3.99 -9.27
C PHE A 102 -6.82 3.35 -9.17
N SER A 103 -5.80 4.06 -9.65
CA SER A 103 -4.40 3.65 -9.56
C SER A 103 -3.81 3.95 -8.18
N SER A 104 -2.58 3.50 -7.95
CA SER A 104 -1.80 3.87 -6.76
C SER A 104 -1.29 5.31 -6.79
N ILE A 105 -1.48 6.05 -7.90
CA ILE A 105 -1.11 7.46 -7.99
C ILE A 105 -2.26 8.33 -7.52
N TYR A 106 -1.98 9.11 -6.48
CA TYR A 106 -2.92 10.08 -5.95
C TYR A 106 -2.17 11.25 -5.32
N LEU A 107 -2.90 12.34 -5.10
CA LEU A 107 -2.46 13.47 -4.30
C LEU A 107 -3.55 13.74 -3.27
N TRP A 108 -3.20 13.69 -1.99
CA TRP A 108 -4.10 14.09 -0.91
C TRP A 108 -3.55 15.35 -0.23
N LYS A 109 -4.31 16.44 -0.32
CA LYS A 109 -3.99 17.71 0.33
C LYS A 109 -5.23 18.32 0.96
N ASN A 110 -5.20 18.49 2.28
CA ASN A 110 -6.34 19.00 3.06
C ASN A 110 -7.58 18.11 2.78
N GLU A 111 -8.74 18.74 2.57
CA GLU A 111 -10.02 18.08 2.26
C GLU A 111 -10.16 17.58 0.81
N GLU A 112 -9.09 17.59 0.02
CA GLU A 112 -9.13 17.19 -1.38
C GLU A 112 -8.19 16.02 -1.70
N VAL A 113 -8.72 15.05 -2.46
CA VAL A 113 -7.96 13.92 -2.99
C VAL A 113 -8.09 13.84 -4.49
N MET A 114 -6.96 13.99 -5.19
CA MET A 114 -6.88 13.73 -6.62
C MET A 114 -6.49 12.27 -6.84
N PHE A 115 -7.34 11.51 -7.52
CA PHE A 115 -7.02 10.17 -7.99
C PHE A 115 -6.71 10.20 -9.49
N THR A 116 -5.93 9.22 -9.95
CA THR A 116 -5.83 8.88 -11.36
C THR A 116 -6.21 7.43 -11.60
N ASP A 117 -6.77 7.11 -12.75
CA ASP A 117 -6.92 5.72 -13.19
C ASP A 117 -5.71 5.28 -14.05
N TYR A 118 -5.68 4.01 -14.45
CA TYR A 118 -4.66 3.47 -15.33
C TYR A 118 -4.81 3.89 -16.81
N ARG A 119 -5.88 4.64 -17.15
CA ARG A 119 -6.12 5.21 -18.49
C ARG A 119 -5.71 6.68 -18.58
N GLY A 120 -5.31 7.29 -17.47
CA GLY A 120 -4.87 8.68 -17.40
C GLY A 120 -5.99 9.71 -17.20
N HIS A 121 -7.16 9.28 -16.74
CA HIS A 121 -8.21 10.17 -16.28
C HIS A 121 -7.93 10.63 -14.85
N PHE A 122 -8.46 11.82 -14.51
CA PHE A 122 -8.30 12.44 -13.21
C PHE A 122 -9.64 12.61 -12.52
N TYR A 123 -9.64 12.36 -11.22
CA TYR A 123 -10.83 12.43 -10.38
C TYR A 123 -10.51 13.23 -9.14
N ARG A 124 -11.45 14.07 -8.72
CA ARG A 124 -11.34 14.86 -7.49
C ARG A 124 -12.42 14.44 -6.53
N LEU A 125 -12.00 13.97 -5.36
CA LEU A 125 -12.83 13.84 -4.19
C LEU A 125 -12.70 15.09 -3.32
N CYS A 126 -13.82 15.60 -2.83
CA CYS A 126 -13.90 16.53 -1.72
C CYS A 126 -14.45 15.79 -0.51
N ILE A 127 -13.64 15.64 0.55
CA ILE A 127 -13.95 14.79 1.72
C ILE A 127 -15.12 15.38 2.51
N GLU A 128 -15.10 16.68 2.77
CA GLU A 128 -16.15 17.40 3.50
C GLU A 128 -17.53 17.27 2.83
N SER A 129 -17.60 17.36 1.50
CA SER A 129 -18.88 17.19 0.79
C SER A 129 -19.19 15.74 0.44
N GLY A 130 -18.19 14.85 0.45
CA GLY A 130 -18.32 13.48 -0.03
C GLY A 130 -18.59 13.41 -1.55
N THR A 131 -18.18 14.40 -2.32
CA THR A 131 -18.47 14.46 -3.76
C THR A 131 -17.24 14.14 -4.58
N ILE A 132 -17.36 13.18 -5.49
CA ILE A 132 -16.34 12.86 -6.50
C ILE A 132 -16.75 13.42 -7.87
N ARG A 133 -15.78 13.93 -8.63
CA ARG A 133 -15.99 14.41 -10.00
C ARG A 133 -14.80 14.15 -10.88
N THR A 134 -15.04 13.96 -12.18
CA THR A 134 -13.98 13.99 -13.18
C THR A 134 -13.38 15.40 -13.27
N VAL A 135 -12.06 15.48 -13.43
CA VAL A 135 -11.35 16.74 -13.66
C VAL A 135 -10.68 16.70 -15.01
N ASP A 136 -10.82 17.77 -15.79
CA ASP A 136 -10.18 17.86 -17.09
C ASP A 136 -8.66 18.05 -16.95
N LEU A 137 -7.94 17.58 -17.97
CA LEU A 137 -6.48 17.61 -17.99
C LEU A 137 -5.92 19.03 -17.88
N ASN A 138 -6.59 20.03 -18.45
CA ASN A 138 -6.08 21.41 -18.44
C ASN A 138 -6.13 21.98 -17.01
N SER A 139 -7.21 21.74 -16.27
CA SER A 139 -7.34 22.12 -14.86
C SER A 139 -6.25 21.47 -14.01
N ILE A 140 -5.92 20.20 -14.23
CA ILE A 140 -4.83 19.53 -13.50
C ILE A 140 -3.47 20.13 -13.86
N ARG A 141 -3.23 20.44 -15.14
CA ARG A 141 -1.99 21.07 -15.61
C ARG A 141 -1.74 22.45 -14.98
N THR A 142 -2.80 23.24 -14.77
CA THR A 142 -2.71 24.62 -14.29
C THR A 142 -2.79 24.72 -12.76
N CYS A 143 -3.73 24.02 -12.11
CA CYS A 143 -3.97 24.14 -10.68
C CYS A 143 -3.11 23.17 -9.85
N TYR A 144 -2.73 22.03 -10.41
CA TYR A 144 -1.95 20.99 -9.73
C TYR A 144 -0.68 20.66 -10.54
N THR A 145 0.02 21.68 -11.03
CA THR A 145 1.14 21.53 -11.97
C THR A 145 2.21 20.55 -11.49
N SER A 146 2.57 20.55 -10.21
CA SER A 146 3.57 19.62 -9.66
C SER A 146 3.10 18.17 -9.76
N PHE A 147 1.84 17.90 -9.42
CA PHE A 147 1.23 16.58 -9.54
C PHE A 147 1.07 16.15 -11.00
N TYR A 148 0.69 17.07 -11.90
CA TYR A 148 0.64 16.77 -13.33
C TYR A 148 2.02 16.39 -13.88
N ARG A 149 3.05 17.18 -13.57
CA ARG A 149 4.43 16.92 -14.04
C ARG A 149 4.93 15.58 -13.53
N PHE A 150 4.62 15.28 -12.27
CA PHE A 150 4.85 13.97 -11.68
C PHE A 150 4.14 12.89 -12.50
N TRP A 151 2.82 12.95 -12.61
CA TRP A 151 1.99 11.97 -13.30
C TRP A 151 2.48 11.74 -14.74
N ALA A 152 2.74 12.81 -15.49
CA ALA A 152 3.19 12.73 -16.88
C ALA A 152 4.59 12.12 -17.05
N LYS A 153 5.45 12.23 -16.02
CA LYS A 153 6.74 11.55 -16.01
C LYS A 153 6.55 10.05 -15.78
N VAL A 154 5.67 9.69 -14.83
CA VAL A 154 5.51 8.31 -14.36
C VAL A 154 4.58 7.45 -15.21
N SER A 155 3.60 8.05 -15.87
CA SER A 155 2.59 7.36 -16.68
C SER A 155 3.15 6.68 -17.93
N LYS A 156 4.41 6.97 -18.28
CA LYS A 156 5.15 6.30 -19.37
C LYS A 156 5.61 4.90 -18.99
N TYR A 157 5.66 4.58 -17.69
CA TYR A 157 6.12 3.30 -17.19
C TYR A 157 4.96 2.41 -16.78
N LYS A 158 5.19 1.09 -16.72
CA LYS A 158 4.27 0.18 -16.06
C LYS A 158 4.46 0.28 -14.55
N ILE A 159 3.66 1.12 -13.91
CA ILE A 159 3.77 1.41 -12.47
C ILE A 159 3.42 0.16 -11.67
N ILE A 160 4.26 -0.14 -10.68
CA ILE A 160 4.05 -1.22 -9.72
C ILE A 160 3.35 -0.66 -8.48
N SER A 161 3.91 0.38 -7.86
CA SER A 161 3.31 1.07 -6.70
C SER A 161 4.04 2.38 -6.38
N LEU A 162 3.41 3.26 -5.60
CA LEU A 162 4.03 4.41 -4.95
C LEU A 162 4.37 4.07 -3.49
N TYR A 163 5.56 4.45 -3.04
CA TYR A 163 6.00 4.23 -1.67
C TYR A 163 6.47 5.52 -1.02
N GLU A 164 6.03 5.74 0.21
CA GLU A 164 6.66 6.70 1.11
C GLU A 164 7.98 6.09 1.62
N ASN A 165 9.12 6.68 1.24
CA ASN A 165 10.44 6.28 1.70
C ASN A 165 10.99 7.33 2.69
N GLY A 166 10.33 7.45 3.85
CA GLY A 166 10.68 8.46 4.84
C GLY A 166 10.38 9.87 4.34
N ASN A 167 11.41 10.63 3.98
CA ASN A 167 11.27 12.03 3.53
C ASN A 167 11.03 12.18 2.03
N ALA A 168 11.16 11.12 1.23
CA ALA A 168 10.99 11.16 -0.22
C ALA A 168 9.94 10.15 -0.67
N ASP A 169 8.99 10.60 -1.48
CA ASP A 169 8.16 9.68 -2.24
C ASP A 169 9.07 8.98 -3.27
N CYS A 170 8.87 7.68 -3.48
CA CYS A 170 9.58 6.91 -4.48
C CYS A 170 8.58 6.15 -5.34
N MET A 171 8.83 6.11 -6.65
CA MET A 171 8.07 5.24 -7.55
C MET A 171 8.72 3.87 -7.63
N LEU A 172 7.94 2.80 -7.64
CA LEU A 172 8.35 1.54 -8.27
C LEU A 172 7.68 1.36 -9.62
N PHE A 173 8.47 1.03 -10.63
CA PHE A 173 8.00 0.82 -11.99
C PHE A 173 8.74 -0.32 -12.68
N LYS A 174 8.13 -0.87 -13.73
CA LYS A 174 8.79 -1.81 -14.64
C LYS A 174 9.15 -1.10 -15.93
N ASP A 175 10.39 -1.26 -16.38
CA ASP A 175 10.83 -0.75 -17.67
C ASP A 175 10.58 -1.75 -18.81
N ASP A 176 10.83 -1.33 -20.04
CA ASP A 176 10.64 -2.17 -21.24
C ASP A 176 11.54 -3.42 -21.25
N HIS A 177 12.68 -3.36 -20.55
CA HIS A 177 13.61 -4.49 -20.38
C HIS A 177 13.24 -5.40 -19.21
N GLN A 178 12.04 -5.26 -18.65
CA GLN A 178 11.52 -6.02 -17.52
C GLN A 178 12.30 -5.84 -16.20
N ARG A 179 13.15 -4.80 -16.09
CA ARG A 179 13.82 -4.42 -14.85
C ARG A 179 12.84 -3.68 -13.94
N ILE A 180 13.10 -3.73 -12.64
CA ILE A 180 12.37 -2.94 -11.66
C ILE A 180 13.16 -1.67 -11.43
N GLY A 181 12.58 -0.53 -11.76
CA GLY A 181 13.14 0.79 -11.50
C GLY A 181 12.55 1.42 -10.24
N VAL A 182 13.38 2.16 -9.51
CA VAL A 182 12.95 3.12 -8.50
C VAL A 182 13.27 4.52 -8.98
N LEU A 183 12.30 5.41 -8.94
CA LEU A 183 12.51 6.84 -9.16
C LEU A 183 12.36 7.60 -7.83
N ASP A 184 13.44 8.22 -7.37
CA ASP A 184 13.41 9.22 -6.30
C ASP A 184 13.02 10.58 -6.90
N TYR A 185 11.92 11.16 -6.42
CA TYR A 185 11.41 12.40 -6.98
C TYR A 185 12.16 13.64 -6.52
N GLN A 186 12.76 13.62 -5.32
CA GLN A 186 13.50 14.77 -4.79
C GLN A 186 14.81 14.96 -5.54
N THR A 187 15.51 13.85 -5.79
CA THR A 187 16.79 13.88 -6.48
C THR A 187 16.66 13.67 -7.99
N ASN A 188 15.48 13.27 -8.46
CA ASN A 188 15.20 12.89 -9.84
C ASN A 188 16.11 11.73 -10.32
N LYS A 189 16.66 10.94 -9.39
CA LYS A 189 17.54 9.82 -9.69
C LYS A 189 16.74 8.54 -9.86
N GLU A 190 17.17 7.76 -10.83
CA GLU A 190 16.64 6.42 -11.07
C GLU A 190 17.68 5.39 -10.62
N SER A 191 17.20 4.36 -9.95
CA SER A 191 17.98 3.15 -9.65
C SER A 191 17.21 1.95 -10.17
N TYR A 192 17.92 0.86 -10.45
CA TYR A 192 17.34 -0.31 -11.09
C TYR A 192 17.81 -1.56 -10.38
N VAL A 193 16.93 -2.55 -10.31
CA VAL A 193 17.31 -3.92 -10.02
C VAL A 193 16.78 -4.86 -11.08
N LYS A 194 17.58 -5.87 -11.42
CA LYS A 194 17.10 -7.03 -12.15
C LYS A 194 16.48 -7.98 -11.13
N PRO A 195 15.14 -8.13 -11.11
CA PRO A 195 14.56 -9.16 -10.28
C PRO A 195 15.18 -10.51 -10.69
N PRO A 196 15.50 -11.38 -9.73
CA PRO A 196 15.76 -12.78 -10.06
C PRO A 196 14.56 -13.32 -10.85
N ASN A 197 14.75 -14.43 -11.59
CA ASN A 197 13.79 -14.98 -12.55
C ASN A 197 12.47 -15.50 -11.92
N HIS A 198 12.14 -15.06 -10.71
CA HIS A 198 11.00 -15.43 -9.91
C HIS A 198 9.82 -14.47 -10.14
N LYS A 199 8.61 -15.02 -10.15
CA LYS A 199 7.36 -14.27 -10.34
C LYS A 199 6.87 -13.75 -8.98
N ALA A 200 7.44 -12.63 -8.52
CA ALA A 200 6.89 -11.92 -7.37
C ALA A 200 5.50 -11.38 -7.71
N HIS A 201 4.51 -11.62 -6.85
CA HIS A 201 3.17 -11.04 -6.99
C HIS A 201 3.08 -9.65 -6.37
N GLU A 202 4.00 -9.31 -5.46
CA GLU A 202 4.12 -7.97 -4.91
C GLU A 202 5.60 -7.59 -4.77
N ILE A 203 5.91 -6.31 -5.02
CA ILE A 203 7.25 -5.74 -4.89
C ILE A 203 7.14 -4.44 -4.12
N ILE A 204 7.85 -4.34 -3.01
CA ILE A 204 7.93 -3.14 -2.17
C ILE A 204 9.38 -2.64 -2.09
N PHE A 205 9.56 -1.36 -1.76
CA PHE A 205 10.89 -0.74 -1.67
C PHE A 205 10.98 0.21 -0.48
N ARG A 206 12.15 0.21 0.18
CA ARG A 206 12.50 1.18 1.21
C ARG A 206 14.01 1.26 1.40
N ASN A 207 14.56 2.47 1.55
CA ASN A 207 15.96 2.69 1.91
C ASN A 207 16.99 1.91 1.04
N GLY A 208 16.74 1.78 -0.27
CA GLY A 208 17.60 1.02 -1.18
C GLY A 208 17.38 -0.49 -1.16
N LEU A 209 16.47 -0.98 -0.32
CA LEU A 209 16.12 -2.39 -0.19
C LEU A 209 14.82 -2.69 -0.94
N PHE A 210 14.87 -3.62 -1.88
CA PHE A 210 13.69 -4.19 -2.52
C PHE A 210 13.26 -5.43 -1.75
N ALA A 211 11.95 -5.59 -1.52
CA ALA A 211 11.39 -6.87 -1.12
C ALA A 211 10.48 -7.40 -2.22
N LEU A 212 10.76 -8.62 -2.65
CA LEU A 212 9.99 -9.36 -3.65
C LEU A 212 9.21 -10.45 -2.91
N ILE A 213 7.89 -10.32 -2.88
CA ILE A 213 7.00 -11.22 -2.15
C ILE A 213 6.47 -12.29 -3.12
N GLN A 214 6.57 -13.54 -2.69
CA GLN A 214 6.07 -14.73 -3.36
C GLN A 214 5.44 -15.64 -2.31
N GLU A 215 4.51 -16.51 -2.71
CA GLU A 215 3.85 -17.46 -1.80
C GLU A 215 4.84 -18.25 -0.93
N VAL A 216 5.95 -18.71 -1.51
CA VAL A 216 6.95 -19.54 -0.82
C VAL A 216 7.99 -18.75 -0.04
N GLY A 217 8.10 -17.44 -0.26
CA GLY A 217 9.13 -16.65 0.38
C GLY A 217 9.16 -15.15 0.03
N VAL A 218 9.82 -14.38 0.88
CA VAL A 218 10.18 -12.99 0.65
C VAL A 218 11.67 -12.89 0.41
N ILE A 219 12.06 -12.33 -0.74
CA ILE A 219 13.45 -12.11 -1.12
C ILE A 219 13.78 -10.63 -0.98
N LEU A 220 14.82 -10.32 -0.20
CA LEU A 220 15.32 -8.96 -0.02
C LEU A 220 16.56 -8.74 -0.89
N LEU A 221 16.51 -7.73 -1.76
CA LEU A 221 17.60 -7.38 -2.68
C LEU A 221 18.12 -5.97 -2.40
N LYS A 222 19.43 -5.79 -2.52
CA LYS A 222 20.09 -4.49 -2.55
C LYS A 222 21.22 -4.54 -3.58
N ASP A 223 21.31 -3.53 -4.44
CA ASP A 223 22.35 -3.43 -5.48
C ASP A 223 22.48 -4.70 -6.35
N ASP A 224 21.35 -5.27 -6.77
CA ASP A 224 21.24 -6.56 -7.51
C ASP A 224 21.69 -7.82 -6.76
N GLU A 225 22.14 -7.71 -5.52
CA GLU A 225 22.53 -8.85 -4.69
C GLU A 225 21.38 -9.32 -3.80
N CYS A 226 21.17 -10.65 -3.75
CA CYS A 226 20.25 -11.26 -2.80
C CYS A 226 20.86 -11.20 -1.40
N MET A 227 20.24 -10.42 -0.53
CA MET A 227 20.74 -10.18 0.81
C MET A 227 20.18 -11.19 1.82
N ILE A 228 18.87 -11.44 1.75
CA ILE A 228 18.14 -12.24 2.75
C ILE A 228 16.95 -12.93 2.06
N GLU A 229 16.70 -14.18 2.44
CA GLU A 229 15.49 -14.92 2.09
C GLU A 229 14.69 -15.25 3.38
N ILE A 230 13.40 -14.95 3.37
CA ILE A 230 12.44 -15.38 4.38
C ILE A 230 11.55 -16.43 3.74
N LYS A 231 11.56 -17.65 4.27
CA LYS A 231 10.76 -18.76 3.75
C LYS A 231 9.42 -18.80 4.47
N ALA A 232 8.37 -19.16 3.75
CA ALA A 232 7.08 -19.43 4.37
C ALA A 232 7.18 -20.74 5.16
N ASP A 233 6.63 -20.75 6.37
CA ASP A 233 6.51 -21.97 7.17
C ASP A 233 5.28 -22.74 6.70
N PRO A 234 5.40 -24.00 6.23
CA PRO A 234 4.22 -24.80 5.89
C PRO A 234 3.31 -24.96 7.13
N PRO A 235 1.97 -24.84 6.98
CA PRO A 235 1.21 -24.81 5.73
C PRO A 235 1.01 -23.42 5.10
N PHE A 236 1.60 -22.36 5.64
CA PHE A 236 1.33 -20.98 5.24
C PHE A 236 1.99 -20.58 3.91
N SER A 237 1.47 -19.51 3.31
CA SER A 237 2.06 -18.83 2.16
C SER A 237 1.99 -17.32 2.34
N PHE A 238 3.03 -16.61 1.91
CA PHE A 238 3.06 -15.15 2.02
C PHE A 238 2.06 -14.51 1.06
N LEU A 239 1.25 -13.60 1.59
CA LEU A 239 0.30 -12.80 0.83
C LEU A 239 0.84 -11.41 0.56
N ARG A 240 1.30 -10.70 1.59
CA ARG A 240 1.73 -9.30 1.49
C ARG A 240 2.88 -9.00 2.44
N ALA A 241 3.62 -7.93 2.16
CA ALA A 241 4.56 -7.37 3.12
C ALA A 241 4.61 -5.85 3.07
N ARG A 242 4.93 -5.19 4.18
CA ARG A 242 5.09 -3.73 4.25
C ARG A 242 6.25 -3.37 5.15
N PHE A 243 6.93 -2.27 4.84
CA PHE A 243 7.95 -1.73 5.73
C PHE A 243 7.35 -0.73 6.74
N ILE A 244 7.75 -0.82 8.01
CA ILE A 244 7.44 0.17 9.06
C ILE A 244 8.49 1.29 9.07
N ALA A 245 8.07 2.52 9.38
CA ALA A 245 8.97 3.67 9.48
C ALA A 245 9.55 3.83 10.89
N ASP A 246 10.69 3.20 11.17
CA ASP A 246 11.38 3.37 12.45
C ASP A 246 12.81 3.87 12.26
N ASN A 247 13.00 5.20 12.30
CA ASN A 247 14.26 5.92 12.55
C ASN A 247 15.56 5.29 11.97
N GLY A 248 15.53 4.83 10.71
CA GLY A 248 16.67 4.25 10.00
C GLY A 248 16.83 2.73 10.12
N SER A 249 16.05 2.06 10.96
CA SER A 249 15.90 0.60 10.95
C SER A 249 14.91 0.15 9.86
N ASN A 250 15.23 -0.94 9.18
CA ASN A 250 14.34 -1.53 8.18
C ASN A 250 13.54 -2.64 8.86
N ARG A 251 12.33 -2.31 9.34
CA ARG A 251 11.38 -3.31 9.84
C ARG A 251 10.42 -3.75 8.76
N LEU A 252 10.33 -5.06 8.54
CA LEU A 252 9.44 -5.68 7.58
C LEU A 252 8.32 -6.42 8.30
N VAL A 253 7.09 -6.03 8.03
CA VAL A 253 5.88 -6.77 8.41
C VAL A 253 5.53 -7.69 7.25
N THR A 254 5.31 -8.96 7.54
CA THR A 254 4.82 -9.93 6.56
C THR A 254 3.49 -10.49 7.01
N LEU A 255 2.57 -10.67 6.07
CA LEU A 255 1.32 -11.40 6.24
C LEU A 255 1.42 -12.72 5.47
N SER A 256 1.17 -13.82 6.15
CA SER A 256 1.01 -15.15 5.55
C SER A 256 -0.36 -15.70 5.91
N SER A 257 -0.98 -16.48 5.03
CA SER A 257 -2.25 -17.15 5.28
C SER A 257 -2.09 -18.66 5.08
N ASN A 258 -2.84 -19.45 5.83
CA ASN A 258 -2.84 -20.89 5.72
C ASN A 258 -3.55 -21.31 4.43
N ARG A 259 -2.87 -22.12 3.61
CA ARG A 259 -3.38 -22.56 2.29
C ARG A 259 -4.68 -23.37 2.35
N SER A 260 -5.03 -23.91 3.51
CA SER A 260 -6.24 -24.71 3.71
C SER A 260 -7.30 -24.04 4.56
N ASP A 261 -7.00 -22.87 5.12
CA ASP A 261 -7.87 -22.13 6.04
C ASP A 261 -7.52 -20.64 5.98
N THR A 262 -8.27 -19.88 5.18
CA THR A 262 -7.96 -18.46 4.93
C THR A 262 -8.15 -17.59 6.17
N GLU A 263 -8.96 -18.04 7.13
CA GLU A 263 -9.21 -17.35 8.40
C GLU A 263 -8.09 -17.58 9.44
N ASN A 264 -7.11 -18.44 9.12
CA ASN A 264 -5.88 -18.59 9.89
C ASN A 264 -4.71 -17.90 9.16
N SER A 265 -4.25 -16.79 9.74
CA SER A 265 -3.14 -16.00 9.20
C SER A 265 -2.06 -15.72 10.24
N ILE A 266 -0.83 -15.48 9.78
CA ILE A 266 0.30 -15.09 10.61
C ILE A 266 0.81 -13.72 10.17
N LEU A 267 0.83 -12.79 11.12
CA LEU A 267 1.62 -11.56 11.02
C LEU A 267 2.97 -11.77 11.68
N SER A 268 4.03 -11.28 11.05
CA SER A 268 5.39 -11.33 11.62
C SER A 268 6.14 -10.04 11.35
N ILE A 269 6.93 -9.60 12.33
CA ILE A 269 7.79 -8.41 12.22
C ILE A 269 9.25 -8.86 12.28
N TYR A 270 10.01 -8.49 11.26
CA TYR A 270 11.43 -8.74 11.16
C TYR A 270 12.23 -7.44 11.22
N ASP A 271 13.26 -7.40 12.06
CA ASP A 271 14.34 -6.42 11.93
C ASP A 271 15.32 -6.87 10.84
N ILE A 272 15.58 -5.98 9.88
CA ILE A 272 16.51 -6.21 8.78
C ILE A 272 17.73 -5.30 8.94
N TYR A 273 18.89 -5.92 9.23
CA TYR A 273 20.18 -5.24 9.32
C TYR A 273 20.92 -5.37 7.99
N VAL A 274 20.99 -4.24 7.28
CA VAL A 274 21.64 -4.06 5.99
C VAL A 274 23.09 -3.63 6.18
#